data_AF-A0A5Y3FIP4-F1
#
_entry.id   AF-A0A5Y3FIP4-F1
#
_cell.length_a   1.000
_cell.length_b   1.000
_cell.length_c   1.000
_cell.angle_alpha   90.00
_cell.angle_beta   90.00
_cell.angle_gamma   90.00
#
_symmetry.space_group_name_H-M   'P 1'
#
loop_
_entity.id
_entity.type
_entity.pdbx_description
1 polymer ?
#
loop_
_entity_poly.entity_id
_entity_poly.type
_entity_poly.pdbx_seq_one_letter_code
_entity_poly.pdbx_strand_id
1 'polypeptide(L)'
;MNGRAPLWYALELELLKNPWRFLLQLLCHFMIGWIVFQLIITIITGMFLLGILLFYPEPFFLPVVTPEKLNHFSFELWSFFKLCIWHYGVIAGFLFMLGYTITKGLKLARCLKR
;
A
#
# COMPACT_ATOMS: atom_id res chain seq x y z
N MET A 1 18.60 4.98 -37.14
CA MET A 1 18.48 3.72 -36.39
C MET A 1 18.72 4.02 -34.92
N ASN A 2 17.67 4.12 -34.10
CA ASN A 2 17.76 4.52 -32.70
C ASN A 2 17.42 3.29 -31.83
N GLY A 3 18.44 2.50 -31.48
CA GLY A 3 18.33 1.23 -30.76
C GLY A 3 17.95 1.41 -29.29
N ARG A 4 16.70 1.78 -29.01
CA ARG A 4 16.09 1.58 -27.69
C ARG A 4 15.36 0.24 -27.76
N ALA A 5 15.91 -0.81 -27.15
CA ALA A 5 15.08 -1.95 -26.79
C ALA A 5 13.93 -1.39 -25.92
N PRO A 6 12.67 -1.48 -26.35
CA PRO A 6 11.58 -0.86 -25.61
C PRO A 6 11.49 -1.53 -24.23
N LEU A 7 11.27 -0.73 -23.19
CA LEU A 7 10.99 -1.20 -21.81
C LEU A 7 10.02 -2.39 -21.81
N TRP A 8 9.02 -2.30 -22.68
CA TRP A 8 8.00 -3.30 -22.94
C TRP A 8 8.56 -4.64 -23.42
N TYR A 9 9.51 -4.64 -24.36
CA TYR A 9 10.09 -5.85 -24.94
C TYR A 9 10.90 -6.66 -23.91
N ALA A 10 11.59 -5.96 -23.00
CA ALA A 10 12.33 -6.57 -21.91
C ALA A 10 11.42 -7.27 -20.88
N LEU A 11 10.29 -6.63 -20.54
CA LEU A 11 9.27 -7.18 -19.65
C LEU A 11 8.52 -8.35 -20.32
N GLU A 12 8.22 -8.23 -21.60
CA GLU A 12 7.54 -9.25 -22.41
C GLU A 12 8.37 -10.54 -22.53
N LEU A 13 9.69 -10.40 -22.70
CA LEU A 13 10.61 -11.54 -22.72
C LEU A 13 10.66 -12.27 -21.36
N GLU A 14 10.63 -11.53 -20.25
CA GLU A 14 10.57 -12.11 -18.90
C GLU A 14 9.25 -12.84 -18.65
N LEU A 15 8.14 -12.26 -19.10
CA LEU A 15 6.81 -12.84 -19.02
C LEU A 15 6.74 -14.15 -19.82
N LEU A 16 7.26 -14.18 -21.05
CA LEU A 16 7.29 -15.35 -21.91
C LEU A 16 8.17 -16.47 -21.35
N LYS A 17 9.31 -16.13 -20.73
CA LYS A 17 10.27 -17.11 -20.24
C LYS A 17 9.82 -17.82 -18.97
N ASN A 18 9.11 -17.12 -18.07
CA ASN A 18 8.60 -17.70 -16.83
C ASN A 18 7.39 -16.90 -16.29
N PRO A 19 6.18 -17.11 -16.86
CA PRO A 19 5.01 -16.32 -16.52
C PRO A 19 4.59 -16.51 -15.06
N TRP A 20 4.73 -17.72 -14.52
CA TRP A 20 4.37 -18.02 -13.14
C TRP A 20 5.23 -17.24 -12.14
N ARG A 21 6.56 -17.24 -12.33
CA ARG A 21 7.49 -16.53 -11.45
C ARG A 21 7.27 -15.03 -11.53
N PHE A 22 6.98 -14.51 -12.72
CA PHE A 22 6.68 -13.09 -12.92
C PHE A 22 5.38 -12.68 -12.21
N LEU A 23 4.31 -13.47 -12.37
CA LEU A 23 3.04 -13.25 -11.67
C LEU A 23 3.21 -13.29 -10.15
N LEU A 24 3.96 -14.25 -9.63
CA LEU A 24 4.22 -14.40 -8.20
C LEU A 24 5.06 -13.23 -7.66
N GLN A 25 6.01 -12.72 -8.43
CA GLN A 25 6.72 -11.49 -8.10
C GLN A 25 5.78 -10.29 -8.06
N LEU A 26 4.90 -10.11 -9.05
CA LEU A 26 3.94 -9.01 -9.06
C LEU A 26 3.01 -9.04 -7.84
N LEU A 27 2.46 -10.22 -7.53
CA LEU A 27 1.64 -10.42 -6.33
C LEU A 27 2.41 -10.12 -5.05
N CYS A 28 3.68 -10.54 -4.96
CA CYS A 28 4.51 -10.24 -3.79
C CYS A 28 4.72 -8.73 -3.61
N HIS A 29 5.06 -8.01 -4.67
CA HIS A 29 5.22 -6.54 -4.59
C HIS A 29 3.91 -5.84 -4.27
N PHE A 30 2.78 -6.31 -4.82
CA PHE A 30 1.46 -5.82 -4.46
C PHE A 30 1.21 -5.99 -2.96
N MET A 31 1.43 -7.19 -2.42
CA MET A 31 1.23 -7.49 -1.00
C MET A 31 2.15 -6.64 -0.11
N ILE A 32 3.41 -6.45 -0.50
CA ILE A 32 4.34 -5.58 0.23
C ILE A 32 3.81 -4.14 0.26
N GLY A 33 3.44 -3.57 -0.90
CA GLY A 33 2.90 -2.22 -0.97
C GLY A 33 1.62 -2.05 -0.15
N TRP A 34 0.74 -3.05 -0.22
CA TRP A 34 -0.50 -3.10 0.56
C TRP A 34 -0.23 -3.11 2.07
N ILE A 35 0.64 -3.99 2.57
CA ILE A 35 1.00 -4.09 3.99
C ILE A 35 1.69 -2.82 4.49
N VAL A 36 2.64 -2.29 3.73
CA VAL A 36 3.36 -1.05 4.09
C VAL A 36 2.40 0.11 4.23
N PHE A 37 1.43 0.22 3.32
CA PHE A 37 0.39 1.25 3.41
C PHE A 37 -0.47 1.08 4.67
N GLN A 38 -0.91 -0.14 5.01
CA GLN A 38 -1.65 -0.40 6.25
C GLN A 38 -0.86 0.02 7.49
N LEU A 39 0.43 -0.28 7.52
CA LEU A 39 1.30 0.06 8.63
C LEU A 39 1.44 1.58 8.79
N ILE A 40 1.60 2.32 7.68
CA ILE A 40 1.64 3.78 7.69
C ILE A 40 0.34 4.37 8.23
N ILE A 41 -0.81 3.92 7.72
CA ILE A 41 -2.12 4.41 8.18
C ILE A 41 -2.34 4.10 9.66
N THR A 42 -1.96 2.92 10.12
CA THR A 42 -2.08 2.54 11.54
C THR A 42 -1.23 3.44 12.42
N ILE A 43 0.01 3.74 12.02
CA ILE A 43 0.89 4.66 12.77
C ILE A 43 0.32 6.07 12.79
N ILE A 44 -0.12 6.62 11.65
CA ILE A 44 -0.71 7.97 11.58
C ILE A 44 -1.96 8.06 12.46
N THR A 45 -2.84 7.07 12.37
CA THR A 45 -4.07 7.01 13.18
C THR A 45 -3.73 6.92 14.66
N GLY A 46 -2.75 6.09 15.04
CA GLY A 46 -2.27 5.96 16.41
C GLY A 46 -1.67 7.26 16.96
N MET A 47 -0.85 7.96 16.17
CA MET A 47 -0.30 9.26 16.57
C MET A 47 -1.41 10.32 16.75
N PHE A 48 -2.42 10.30 15.87
CA PHE A 48 -3.55 11.22 15.98
C PHE A 48 -4.39 10.96 17.22
N LEU A 49 -4.71 9.69 17.50
CA LEU A 49 -5.39 9.26 18.72
C LEU A 49 -4.60 9.64 19.99
N LEU A 50 -3.29 9.42 19.98
CA LEU A 50 -2.40 9.82 21.07
C LEU A 50 -2.40 11.34 21.28
N GLY A 51 -2.36 12.12 20.18
CA GLY A 51 -2.45 13.57 20.24
C GLY A 51 -3.76 14.04 20.85
N ILE A 52 -4.89 13.47 20.43
CA ILE A 52 -6.20 13.76 21.05
C ILE A 52 -6.14 13.43 22.53
N LEU A 53 -5.68 12.25 22.92
CA LEU A 53 -5.60 11.83 24.33
C LEU A 53 -4.78 12.81 25.19
N LEU A 54 -3.66 13.31 24.67
CA LEU A 54 -2.75 14.20 25.41
C LEU A 54 -3.28 15.62 25.54
N PHE A 55 -3.87 16.19 24.48
CA PHE A 55 -4.28 17.60 24.44
C PHE A 55 -5.76 17.82 24.77
N TYR A 56 -6.60 16.83 24.50
CA TYR A 56 -8.04 16.85 24.72
C TYR A 56 -8.45 15.48 25.30
N PRO A 57 -8.24 15.23 26.60
CA PRO A 57 -8.56 13.94 27.21
C PRO A 57 -10.07 13.70 27.35
N GLU A 58 -10.88 14.75 27.46
CA GLU A 58 -12.34 14.68 27.65
C GLU A 58 -13.08 13.75 26.66
N PRO A 59 -12.79 13.76 25.34
CA PRO A 59 -13.36 12.84 24.34
C PRO A 59 -12.93 11.38 24.52
N PHE A 60 -11.91 11.07 25.32
CA PHE A 60 -11.57 9.68 25.66
C PHE A 60 -12.29 9.21 26.93
N PHE A 61 -12.42 10.08 27.93
CA PHE A 61 -13.07 9.72 29.19
C PHE A 61 -14.60 9.72 29.08
N LEU A 62 -15.20 10.64 28.32
CA LEU A 62 -16.66 10.74 28.19
C LEU A 62 -17.30 9.51 27.49
N PRO A 63 -16.71 8.93 26.42
CA PRO A 63 -17.22 7.72 25.79
C PRO A 63 -16.98 6.46 26.62
N VAL A 64 -15.90 6.37 27.41
CA VAL A 64 -15.66 5.21 28.29
C VAL A 64 -16.74 5.09 29.37
N VAL A 65 -17.34 6.22 29.77
CA VAL A 65 -18.44 6.26 30.74
C VAL A 65 -19.79 5.88 30.10
N THR A 66 -19.92 5.95 28.77
CA THR A 66 -21.17 5.64 28.06
C THR A 66 -20.94 4.59 26.96
N PRO A 67 -21.35 3.32 27.17
CA PRO A 67 -21.03 2.23 26.25
C PRO A 67 -21.50 2.46 24.80
N GLU A 68 -22.58 3.23 24.61
CA GLU A 68 -23.10 3.62 23.30
C GLU A 68 -22.12 4.50 22.50
N LYS A 69 -21.49 5.49 23.16
CA LYS A 69 -20.52 6.39 22.51
C LYS A 69 -19.21 5.67 22.20
N LEU A 70 -18.77 4.77 23.08
CA LEU A 70 -17.60 3.92 22.83
C LEU A 70 -17.83 3.00 21.63
N ASN A 71 -19.03 2.40 21.53
CA ASN A 71 -19.40 1.54 20.42
C ASN A 71 -19.47 2.32 19.10
N HIS A 72 -20.05 3.53 19.10
CA HIS A 72 -20.09 4.41 17.93
C HIS A 72 -18.68 4.76 17.43
N PHE A 73 -17.80 5.22 18.33
CA PHE A 73 -16.42 5.56 17.97
C PHE A 73 -15.63 4.36 17.45
N SER A 74 -15.83 3.19 18.07
CA SER A 74 -15.22 1.93 17.61
C SER A 74 -15.70 1.53 16.22
N PHE A 75 -16.99 1.72 15.93
CA PHE A 75 -17.58 1.45 14.62
C PHE A 75 -17.07 2.41 13.54
N GLU A 76 -16.91 3.70 13.86
CA GLU A 76 -16.34 4.68 12.95
C GLU A 76 -14.87 4.36 12.62
N LEU A 77 -14.06 4.09 13.64
CA LEU A 77 -12.66 3.64 13.47
C LEU A 77 -12.59 2.38 12.63
N TRP A 78 -13.43 1.39 12.91
CA TRP A 78 -13.49 0.16 12.13
C TRP A 78 -13.88 0.40 10.68
N SER A 79 -14.83 1.31 10.42
CA SER A 79 -15.25 1.68 9.07
C SER A 79 -14.14 2.40 8.33
N PHE A 80 -13.40 3.30 8.98
CA PHE A 80 -12.21 3.93 8.45
C PHE A 80 -11.13 2.90 8.11
N PHE A 81 -10.81 1.98 9.03
CA PHE A 81 -9.84 0.92 8.77
C PHE A 81 -10.28 0.01 7.62
N LYS A 82 -11.56 -0.36 7.53
CA LYS A 82 -12.08 -1.12 6.38
C LYS A 82 -11.85 -0.40 5.06
N LEU A 83 -12.12 0.90 5.01
CA LEU A 83 -11.91 1.73 3.82
C LEU A 83 -10.44 1.78 3.43
N CYS A 84 -9.55 1.92 4.41
CA CYS A 84 -8.09 1.93 4.22
C CYS A 84 -7.52 0.57 3.83
N ILE A 85 -8.02 -0.53 4.42
CA ILE A 85 -7.62 -1.91 4.11
C ILE A 85 -8.04 -2.27 2.69
N TRP A 86 -9.26 -1.92 2.31
CA TRP A 86 -9.85 -2.34 1.06
C TRP A 86 -9.47 -1.40 -0.09
N HIS A 87 -10.13 -0.25 -0.21
CA HIS A 87 -9.99 0.58 -1.40
C HIS A 87 -8.61 1.22 -1.49
N TYR A 88 -8.18 1.93 -0.44
CA TYR A 88 -6.92 2.66 -0.48
C TYR A 88 -5.71 1.73 -0.43
N GLY A 89 -5.79 0.66 0.36
CA GLY A 89 -4.75 -0.36 0.44
C GLY A 89 -4.54 -1.02 -0.91
N VAL A 90 -5.61 -1.45 -1.59
CA VAL A 90 -5.50 -2.10 -2.91
C VAL A 90 -4.91 -1.13 -3.93
N ILE A 91 -5.34 0.14 -3.95
CA ILE A 91 -4.77 1.16 -4.84
C ILE A 91 -3.27 1.35 -4.55
N ALA A 92 -2.87 1.46 -3.29
CA ALA A 92 -1.48 1.62 -2.89
C ALA A 92 -0.63 0.40 -3.30
N GLY A 93 -1.16 -0.82 -3.15
CA GLY A 93 -0.53 -2.05 -3.61
C GLY A 93 -0.26 -2.04 -5.12
N PHE A 94 -1.24 -1.61 -5.93
CA PHE A 94 -1.05 -1.46 -7.38
C PHE A 94 -0.03 -0.39 -7.75
N LEU A 95 -0.06 0.78 -7.09
CA LEU A 95 0.91 1.84 -7.33
C LEU A 95 2.34 1.37 -7.02
N PHE A 96 2.53 0.65 -5.91
CA PHE A 96 3.83 0.11 -5.53
C PHE A 96 4.32 -0.94 -6.53
N MET A 97 3.46 -1.87 -6.93
CA MET A 97 3.74 -2.88 -7.95
C MET A 97 4.11 -2.22 -9.29
N LEU A 98 3.36 -1.21 -9.72
CA LEU A 98 3.63 -0.46 -10.96
C LEU A 98 4.98 0.27 -10.89
N GLY A 99 5.24 1.01 -9.81
CA GLY A 99 6.51 1.71 -9.60
C GLY A 99 7.71 0.75 -9.60
N TYR A 100 7.57 -0.42 -8.97
CA TYR A 100 8.60 -1.45 -8.99
C TYR A 100 8.83 -2.01 -10.40
N THR A 101 7.75 -2.32 -11.12
CA THR A 101 7.79 -2.91 -12.46
C THR A 101 8.47 -1.96 -13.46
N ILE A 102 8.14 -0.67 -13.41
CA ILE A 102 8.78 0.38 -14.22
C ILE A 102 10.27 0.48 -13.87
N THR A 103 10.61 0.51 -12.58
CA THR A 103 12.01 0.61 -12.13
C THR A 103 12.84 -0.59 -12.58
N LYS A 104 12.27 -1.79 -12.48
CA LYS A 104 12.90 -3.04 -12.96
C LYS A 104 13.10 -3.00 -14.47
N GLY A 105 12.07 -2.62 -15.24
CA GLY A 105 12.15 -2.46 -16.69
C GLY A 105 13.23 -1.45 -17.11
N LEU A 106 13.33 -0.31 -16.40
CA LEU A 106 14.34 0.72 -16.69
C LEU A 106 15.76 0.26 -16.38
N LYS A 107 15.95 -0.56 -15.35
CA LYS A 107 17.25 -1.20 -15.06
C LYS A 107 17.61 -2.21 -16.14
N LEU A 108 16.66 -3.05 -16.57
CA LEU A 108 16.89 -4.06 -17.60
C LEU A 108 17.24 -3.42 -18.95
N ALA A 109 16.49 -2.40 -19.37
CA ALA A 109 16.74 -1.64 -20.59
C ALA A 109 18.11 -0.92 -20.57
N ARG A 110 18.57 -0.49 -19.39
CA ARG A 110 19.92 0.08 -19.22
C ARG A 110 21.03 -0.97 -19.34
N CYS A 111 20.85 -2.16 -18.77
CA CYS A 111 21.83 -3.26 -18.90
C CYS A 111 21.93 -3.75 -20.35
N LEU A 112 20.82 -3.85 -21.09
CA LEU A 112 20.82 -4.29 -22.49
C LEU A 112 21.43 -3.26 -23.46
N LYS A 113 21.62 -2.01 -23.02
CA LYS A 113 22.28 -0.96 -23.80
C LYS A 113 23.81 -0.99 -23.66
N ARG A 114 24.33 -1.71 -22.66
CA ARG A 114 25.77 -1.83 -22.36
C ARG A 114 26.34 -3.09 -22.98
#